data_AF-X8JCR0-F1
#
_entry.id   AF-X8JCR0-F1
#
_cell.length_a   1.000
_cell.length_b   1.000
_cell.length_c   1.000
_cell.angle_alpha   90.00
_cell.angle_beta   90.00
_cell.angle_gamma   90.00
#
_symmetry.space_group_name_H-M   'P 1'
#
loop_
_entity.id
_entity.type
_entity.pdbx_description
1 polymer ?
#
loop_
_entity_poly.entity_id
_entity_poly.type
_entity_poly.pdbx_seq_one_letter_code
_entity_poly.pdbx_strand_id
1 'polypeptide(L)'
;MQSAVPSTCCLCFRPIHILAPSTELDMQSDSSDIDEIDSIQLPACKHTFHWSCWGTYESKNPSGRATCPAPNCGVSTLTYPPDTSSSSSSSKLLVTLYNEGGVSEQFDLGQALDDERYYDSHPGAKLARAFRSMIAEGDLEAAQEIMVSEDWVEAGLSVDCLDEREEGGTGGLTSLALALGRGDEETARALISWGARTEGLAG
;
A
#
# COMPACT_ATOMS: atom_id res chain seq x y z
N MET A 1 -12.74 26.33 11.05
CA MET A 1 -12.42 25.67 12.34
C MET A 1 -11.47 24.53 12.01
N GLN A 2 -10.16 24.74 12.19
CA GLN A 2 -9.15 23.73 11.88
C GLN A 2 -9.24 22.63 12.95
N SER A 3 -9.58 21.41 12.53
CA SER A 3 -9.62 20.25 13.41
C SER A 3 -8.17 19.91 13.77
N ALA A 4 -7.79 20.12 15.03
CA ALA A 4 -6.46 19.77 15.52
C ALA A 4 -6.27 18.26 15.43
N VAL A 5 -5.30 17.83 14.63
CA VAL A 5 -4.94 16.42 14.51
C VAL A 5 -4.26 16.01 15.83
N PRO A 6 -4.63 14.87 16.45
CA PRO A 6 -4.03 14.43 17.70
C PRO A 6 -2.53 14.21 17.53
N SER A 7 -1.73 14.81 18.41
CA SER A 7 -0.29 14.94 18.27
C SER A 7 0.54 13.79 18.87
N THR A 8 -0.09 12.70 19.32
CA THR A 8 0.60 11.58 19.99
C THR A 8 -0.04 10.23 19.69
N CYS A 9 0.79 9.21 19.50
CA CYS A 9 0.37 7.83 19.26
C CYS A 9 -0.16 7.17 20.54
N CYS A 10 -1.35 6.56 20.49
CA CYS A 10 -1.97 5.92 21.65
C CYS A 10 -1.36 4.56 22.04
N LEU A 11 -0.38 4.03 21.29
CA LEU A 11 0.33 2.78 21.60
C LEU A 11 1.70 3.01 22.23
N CYS A 12 2.50 3.91 21.69
CA CYS A 12 3.86 4.18 22.17
C CYS A 12 3.98 5.49 22.96
N PHE A 13 2.92 6.31 22.99
CA PHE A 13 2.86 7.62 23.65
C PHE A 13 3.90 8.64 23.16
N ARG A 14 4.53 8.39 22.01
CA ARG A 14 5.44 9.32 21.33
C ARG A 14 4.67 10.28 20.42
N PRO A 15 5.22 11.48 20.15
CA PRO A 15 4.59 12.44 19.24
C PRO A 15 4.45 11.87 17.82
N ILE A 16 3.45 12.37 17.11
CA ILE A 16 3.24 12.11 15.67
C ILE A 16 3.60 13.39 14.94
N HIS A 17 4.53 13.29 14.01
CA HIS A 17 5.01 14.42 13.22
C HIS A 17 4.19 14.50 11.95
N ILE A 18 3.29 15.49 11.87
CA ILE A 18 2.55 15.79 10.63
C ILE A 18 3.30 16.92 9.96
N LEU A 19 3.84 16.69 8.76
CA LEU A 19 4.48 17.73 7.98
C LEU A 19 3.45 18.84 7.70
N ALA A 20 3.63 20.00 8.34
CA ALA A 20 2.84 21.18 8.01
C ALA A 20 3.27 21.69 6.62
N PRO A 21 2.33 22.10 5.75
CA PRO A 21 2.62 22.44 4.34
C PRO A 21 3.38 23.77 4.13
N SER A 22 4.21 24.23 5.06
CA SER A 22 4.87 25.55 4.94
C SER A 22 6.21 25.71 5.67
N THR A 23 6.91 24.64 6.04
CA THR A 23 8.23 24.79 6.67
C THR A 23 9.31 24.39 5.67
N GLU A 24 9.93 25.39 5.06
CA GLU A 24 11.17 25.19 4.29
C GLU A 24 12.22 24.73 5.29
N LEU A 25 12.63 23.46 5.18
CA LEU A 25 13.53 22.83 6.14
C LEU A 25 14.95 23.38 5.92
N ASP A 26 15.41 24.22 6.85
CA ASP A 26 16.84 24.49 7.01
C ASP A 26 17.56 23.16 7.28
N MET A 27 18.45 22.78 6.35
CA MET A 27 19.16 21.50 6.27
C MET A 27 20.23 21.31 7.36
N GLN A 28 19.90 21.47 8.64
CA GLN A 28 20.81 21.16 9.75
C GLN A 28 20.05 20.59 10.96
N SER A 29 19.68 19.31 10.89
CA SER A 29 19.43 18.50 12.08
C SER A 29 20.06 17.12 11.88
N ASP A 30 21.25 16.96 12.45
CA ASP A 30 21.96 15.69 12.62
C ASP A 30 21.29 14.89 13.76
N SER A 31 20.08 14.37 13.50
CA SER A 31 19.42 13.43 14.43
C SER A 31 19.10 12.13 13.72
N SER A 32 19.64 11.04 14.25
CA SER A 32 19.32 9.64 13.94
C SER A 32 17.90 9.22 14.34
N ASP A 33 16.97 10.16 14.44
CA ASP A 33 15.55 9.92 14.65
C ASP A 33 14.87 10.05 13.28
N ILE A 34 14.63 8.92 12.63
CA ILE A 34 13.66 8.86 11.54
C ILE A 34 12.31 9.17 12.21
N ASP A 35 11.91 10.44 12.19
CA ASP A 35 10.57 10.84 12.62
C ASP A 35 9.58 10.13 11.68
N GLU A 36 8.90 9.11 12.19
CA GLU A 36 7.88 8.39 11.42
C GLU A 36 6.70 9.35 11.16
N ILE A 37 6.63 9.85 9.93
CA ILE A 37 5.60 10.79 9.46
C ILE A 37 4.26 10.08 9.27
N ASP A 38 4.29 8.78 9.01
CA ASP A 38 3.12 7.99 8.68
C ASP A 38 2.27 7.68 9.91
N SER A 39 1.06 8.22 9.91
CA SER A 39 0.10 8.02 10.99
C SER A 39 -1.30 7.73 10.48
N ILE A 40 -2.04 7.00 11.31
CA ILE A 40 -3.41 6.60 11.04
C ILE A 40 -4.32 7.18 12.12
N GLN A 41 -5.52 7.58 11.73
CA GLN A 41 -6.58 7.98 12.65
C GLN A 41 -7.83 7.14 12.43
N LEU A 42 -8.36 6.58 13.52
CA LEU A 42 -9.61 5.84 13.50
C LEU A 42 -10.80 6.81 13.38
N PRO A 43 -11.73 6.63 12.42
CA PRO A 43 -12.81 7.58 12.19
C PRO A 43 -13.81 7.66 13.35
N ALA A 44 -14.07 6.54 14.04
CA ALA A 44 -15.09 6.42 15.08
C ALA A 44 -14.67 7.02 16.43
N CYS A 45 -13.42 6.82 16.86
CA CYS A 45 -12.92 7.28 18.15
C CYS A 45 -11.86 8.38 18.07
N LYS A 46 -11.40 8.75 16.86
CA LYS A 46 -10.38 9.76 16.59
C LYS A 46 -9.02 9.49 17.24
N HIS A 47 -8.79 8.31 17.80
CA HIS A 47 -7.47 7.90 18.27
C HIS A 47 -6.50 7.78 17.09
N THR A 48 -5.26 8.20 17.33
CA THR A 48 -4.22 8.27 16.31
C THR A 48 -3.04 7.38 16.71
N PHE A 49 -2.42 6.74 15.73
CA PHE A 49 -1.32 5.80 15.92
C PHE A 49 -0.28 6.00 14.81
N HIS A 50 0.99 5.70 15.08
CA HIS A 50 1.96 5.47 14.01
C HIS A 50 1.56 4.23 13.20
N TRP A 51 1.82 4.23 11.90
CA TRP A 51 1.60 3.07 11.04
C TRP A 51 2.33 1.83 11.60
N SER A 52 3.62 1.96 11.91
CA SER A 52 4.46 0.88 12.43
C SER A 52 3.97 0.34 13.77
N CYS A 53 3.47 1.22 14.65
CA CYS A 53 2.94 0.84 15.95
C CYS A 53 1.70 -0.04 15.80
N TRP A 54 0.80 0.33 14.90
CA TRP A 54 -0.38 -0.47 14.59
C TRP A 54 0.01 -1.82 13.95
N GLY A 55 0.89 -1.81 12.94
CA GLY A 55 1.37 -3.05 12.30
C GLY A 55 2.02 -4.00 13.30
N THR A 56 2.81 -3.48 14.24
CA THR A 56 3.41 -4.27 15.33
C THR A 56 2.37 -4.81 16.32
N TYR A 57 1.35 -4.02 16.64
CA TYR A 57 0.26 -4.47 17.51
C TYR A 57 -0.52 -5.62 16.87
N GLU A 58 -0.86 -5.47 15.59
CA GLU A 58 -1.68 -6.43 14.85
C GLU A 58 -0.89 -7.69 14.47
N SER A 59 0.43 -7.61 14.22
CA SER A 59 1.29 -8.80 14.06
C SER A 59 1.39 -9.66 15.32
N LYS A 60 1.39 -9.04 16.51
CA LYS A 60 1.35 -9.76 17.79
C LYS A 60 -0.04 -10.28 18.14
N ASN A 61 -1.09 -9.68 17.60
CA ASN A 61 -2.47 -10.06 17.84
C ASN A 61 -3.34 -9.85 16.58
N PRO A 62 -3.38 -10.83 15.65
CA PRO A 62 -4.08 -10.69 14.38
C PRO A 62 -5.58 -10.42 14.52
N SER A 63 -6.21 -10.97 15.56
CA SER A 63 -7.62 -10.69 15.90
C SER A 63 -7.83 -9.34 16.58
N GLY A 64 -6.74 -8.66 16.98
CA GLY A 64 -6.75 -7.38 17.69
C GLY A 64 -7.19 -6.20 16.83
N ARG A 65 -7.17 -6.33 15.50
CA ARG A 65 -7.62 -5.25 14.59
C ARG A 65 -9.11 -4.96 14.66
N ALA A 66 -9.90 -5.76 15.39
CA ALA A 66 -11.34 -5.60 15.53
C ALA A 66 -11.75 -4.51 16.54
N THR A 67 -10.85 -4.13 17.44
CA THR A 67 -11.10 -3.13 18.48
C THR A 67 -9.97 -2.13 18.58
N CYS A 68 -10.31 -0.91 18.97
CA CYS A 68 -9.33 0.14 19.18
C CYS A 68 -8.41 -0.21 20.37
N PRO A 69 -7.08 -0.29 20.19
CA PRO A 69 -6.14 -0.67 21.24
C PRO A 69 -5.82 0.48 22.21
N ALA A 70 -6.37 1.68 21.99
CA ALA A 70 -6.19 2.79 22.91
C ALA A 70 -6.77 2.46 24.31
N PRO A 71 -6.11 2.87 25.40
CA PRO A 71 -6.58 2.63 26.76
C PRO A 71 -8.04 3.08 26.95
N ASN A 72 -8.89 2.21 27.50
CA ASN A 72 -10.30 2.49 27.79
C ASN A 72 -11.18 2.85 26.58
N CYS A 73 -10.76 2.56 25.34
CA CYS A 73 -11.59 2.82 24.16
C CYS A 73 -12.48 1.62 23.81
N GLY A 74 -11.88 0.50 23.36
CA GLY A 74 -12.62 -0.72 23.01
C GLY A 74 -13.63 -0.60 21.86
N VAL A 75 -13.69 0.55 21.18
CA VAL A 75 -14.61 0.80 20.05
C VAL A 75 -14.26 -0.14 18.90
N SER A 76 -15.28 -0.69 18.25
CA SER A 76 -15.12 -1.50 17.04
C SER A 76 -14.48 -0.65 15.93
N THR A 77 -13.43 -1.18 15.34
CA THR A 77 -12.67 -0.54 14.25
C THR A 77 -13.07 -1.05 12.88
N LEU A 78 -13.78 -2.18 12.84
CA LEU A 78 -14.27 -2.78 11.61
C LEU A 78 -15.55 -2.09 11.13
N THR A 79 -15.54 -1.76 9.85
CA THR A 79 -16.69 -1.26 9.10
C THR A 79 -17.28 -2.39 8.28
N TYR A 80 -18.61 -2.52 8.33
CA TYR A 80 -19.36 -3.48 7.53
C TYR A 80 -20.13 -2.73 6.45
N PRO A 81 -19.91 -3.02 5.16
CA PRO A 81 -20.70 -2.39 4.09
C PRO A 81 -22.19 -2.73 4.28
N PRO A 82 -23.10 -1.75 4.13
CA PRO A 82 -24.50 -1.89 4.53
C PRO A 82 -25.30 -2.89 3.68
N ASP A 83 -24.83 -3.26 2.49
CA ASP A 83 -25.60 -4.08 1.55
C ASP A 83 -24.70 -4.99 0.69
N THR A 84 -24.53 -6.25 1.08
CA THR A 84 -24.21 -7.32 0.11
C THR A 84 -24.86 -8.63 0.52
N SER A 85 -25.96 -8.97 -0.16
CA SER A 85 -26.51 -10.32 -0.31
C SER A 85 -25.59 -11.24 -1.16
N SER A 86 -24.28 -11.05 -1.03
CA SER A 86 -23.22 -11.75 -1.76
C SER A 86 -22.26 -12.32 -0.70
N SER A 87 -21.86 -13.56 -0.87
CA SER A 87 -21.24 -14.48 0.10
C SER A 87 -19.88 -14.06 0.71
N SER A 88 -19.49 -12.79 0.60
CA SER A 88 -18.19 -12.25 1.01
C SER A 88 -18.36 -10.94 1.78
N SER A 89 -19.01 -11.00 2.94
CA SER A 89 -19.09 -9.89 3.90
C SER A 89 -17.75 -9.69 4.62
N SER A 90 -16.70 -9.30 3.88
CA SER A 90 -15.40 -8.99 4.48
C SER A 90 -15.48 -7.63 5.18
N SER A 91 -15.32 -7.63 6.51
CA SER A 91 -15.18 -6.42 7.31
C SER A 91 -13.92 -5.64 6.91
N LYS A 92 -14.00 -4.33 6.80
CA LYS A 92 -12.88 -3.45 6.42
C LYS A 92 -12.38 -2.63 7.59
N LEU A 93 -11.07 -2.36 7.65
CA LEU A 93 -10.48 -1.47 8.65
C LEU A 93 -10.18 -0.12 7.99
N LEU A 94 -11.19 0.75 8.00
CA LEU A 94 -11.10 2.05 7.34
C LEU A 94 -10.52 3.10 8.29
N VAL A 95 -9.47 3.78 7.85
CA VAL A 95 -8.76 4.83 8.61
C VAL A 95 -8.60 6.10 7.77
N THR A 96 -8.26 7.21 8.42
CA THR A 96 -7.63 8.35 7.74
C THR A 96 -6.12 8.17 7.86
N LEU A 97 -5.45 8.00 6.73
CA LEU A 97 -4.00 7.90 6.63
C LEU A 97 -3.40 9.30 6.38
N TYR A 98 -2.38 9.65 7.13
CA TYR A 98 -1.54 10.83 6.94
C TYR A 98 -0.14 10.32 6.62
N ASN A 99 0.37 10.64 5.44
CA ASN A 99 1.72 10.27 5.01
C ASN A 99 2.40 11.45 4.31
N GLU A 100 3.64 11.28 3.86
CA GLU A 100 4.39 12.32 3.12
C GLU A 100 3.66 12.80 1.85
N GLY A 101 2.85 11.92 1.24
CA GLY A 101 2.05 12.23 0.05
C GLY A 101 0.76 13.00 0.32
N GLY A 102 0.37 13.20 1.58
CA GLY A 102 -0.83 13.93 1.98
C GLY A 102 -1.78 13.13 2.87
N VAL A 103 -3.09 13.36 2.70
CA VAL A 103 -4.14 12.75 3.53
C VAL A 103 -5.05 11.88 2.66
N SER A 104 -5.18 10.61 3.04
CA SER A 104 -6.08 9.64 2.40
C SER A 104 -7.19 9.23 3.37
N GLU A 105 -8.41 9.67 3.10
CA GLU A 105 -9.58 9.27 3.86
C GLU A 105 -10.11 7.90 3.40
N GLN A 106 -10.73 7.15 4.31
CA GLN A 106 -11.31 5.82 4.03
C GLN A 106 -10.29 4.80 3.50
N PHE A 107 -9.02 4.95 3.88
CA PHE A 107 -7.95 4.01 3.54
C PHE A 107 -8.18 2.68 4.24
N ASP A 108 -8.17 1.56 3.50
CA ASP A 108 -8.35 0.22 4.06
C ASP A 108 -7.03 -0.35 4.59
N LEU A 109 -6.70 0.06 5.82
CA LEU A 109 -5.50 -0.40 6.50
C LEU A 109 -5.47 -1.91 6.70
N GLY A 110 -6.64 -2.55 6.82
CA GLY A 110 -6.73 -3.99 6.99
C GLY A 110 -6.20 -4.72 5.75
N GLN A 111 -6.64 -4.27 4.56
CA GLN A 111 -6.17 -4.80 3.29
C GLN A 111 -4.68 -4.55 3.09
N ALA A 112 -4.20 -3.34 3.37
CA ALA A 112 -2.78 -3.00 3.22
C ALA A 112 -1.86 -3.89 4.06
N LEU A 113 -2.20 -4.13 5.33
CA LEU A 113 -1.43 -5.01 6.21
C LEU A 113 -1.49 -6.49 5.77
N ASP A 114 -2.64 -6.93 5.24
CA ASP A 114 -2.79 -8.28 4.73
C ASP A 114 -1.99 -8.50 3.44
N ASP A 115 -1.87 -7.45 2.61
CA ASP A 115 -1.06 -7.47 1.40
C ASP A 115 0.44 -7.45 1.73
N GLU A 116 0.90 -6.61 2.67
CA GLU A 116 2.28 -6.63 3.16
C GLU A 116 2.71 -8.05 3.60
N ARG A 117 1.88 -8.69 4.44
CA ARG A 117 2.11 -10.08 4.89
C ARG A 117 2.11 -11.08 3.76
N TYR A 118 1.23 -10.90 2.78
CA TYR A 118 1.18 -11.76 1.61
C TYR A 118 2.48 -11.67 0.82
N TYR A 119 2.96 -10.47 0.49
CA TYR A 119 4.19 -10.30 -0.28
C TYR A 119 5.43 -10.75 0.48
N ASP A 120 5.49 -10.59 1.80
CA ASP A 120 6.60 -11.10 2.61
C ASP A 120 6.69 -12.62 2.62
N SER A 121 5.56 -13.32 2.44
CA SER A 121 5.51 -14.79 2.33
C SER A 121 5.55 -15.30 0.88
N HIS A 122 5.43 -14.41 -0.11
CA HIS A 122 5.37 -14.74 -1.54
C HIS A 122 6.36 -13.87 -2.33
N PRO A 123 7.67 -14.17 -2.27
CA PRO A 123 8.71 -13.34 -2.90
C PRO A 123 8.50 -13.18 -4.41
N GLY A 124 8.02 -14.22 -5.12
CA GLY A 124 7.67 -14.11 -6.54
C GLY A 124 6.54 -13.10 -6.82
N ALA A 125 5.50 -13.05 -5.97
CA ALA A 125 4.44 -12.05 -6.09
C ALA A 125 4.97 -10.65 -5.77
N LYS A 126 5.88 -10.52 -4.80
CA LYS A 126 6.54 -9.25 -4.44
C LYS A 126 7.38 -8.71 -5.61
N LEU A 127 8.12 -9.57 -6.29
CA LEU A 127 8.90 -9.23 -7.49
C LEU A 127 8.00 -8.86 -8.66
N ALA A 128 6.92 -9.62 -8.89
CA ALA A 128 5.93 -9.29 -9.92
C ALA A 128 5.33 -7.90 -9.67
N ARG A 129 4.94 -7.59 -8.42
CA ARG A 129 4.46 -6.26 -8.03
C ARG A 129 5.49 -5.17 -8.31
N ALA A 130 6.73 -5.36 -7.86
CA ALA A 130 7.81 -4.37 -8.07
C ALA A 130 8.05 -4.08 -9.55
N PHE A 131 8.14 -5.13 -10.38
CA PHE A 131 8.23 -4.99 -11.83
C PHE A 131 7.04 -4.20 -12.40
N ARG A 132 5.80 -4.57 -12.04
CA ARG A 132 4.60 -3.89 -12.55
C ARG A 132 4.54 -2.42 -12.13
N SER A 133 4.97 -2.07 -10.92
CA SER A 133 5.11 -0.68 -10.46
C SER A 133 6.11 0.11 -11.31
N MET A 134 7.30 -0.44 -11.55
CA MET A 134 8.32 0.21 -12.39
C MET A 134 7.79 0.47 -13.81
N ILE A 135 7.07 -0.50 -14.39
CA ILE A 135 6.42 -0.31 -15.68
C ILE A 135 5.34 0.78 -15.64
N ALA A 136 4.54 0.85 -14.57
CA ALA A 136 3.51 1.86 -14.44
C ALA A 136 4.09 3.28 -14.30
N GLU A 137 5.27 3.40 -13.69
CA GLU A 137 6.04 4.64 -13.54
C GLU A 137 6.84 5.00 -14.80
N GLY A 138 6.96 4.08 -15.76
CA GLY A 138 7.75 4.25 -16.99
C GLY A 138 9.25 4.03 -16.79
N ASP A 139 9.66 3.47 -15.65
CA ASP A 139 11.05 3.12 -15.36
C ASP A 139 11.41 1.76 -15.97
N LEU A 140 11.65 1.79 -17.28
CA LEU A 140 12.00 0.59 -18.06
C LEU A 140 13.38 0.04 -17.73
N GLU A 141 14.30 0.87 -17.25
CA GLU A 141 15.66 0.46 -16.88
C GLU A 141 15.63 -0.37 -15.60
N ALA A 142 14.98 0.12 -14.54
CA ALA A 142 14.82 -0.64 -13.30
C ALA A 142 14.01 -1.92 -13.52
N ALA A 143 12.97 -1.88 -14.35
CA ALA A 143 12.20 -3.06 -14.71
C ALA A 143 13.06 -4.14 -15.39
N GLN A 144 13.95 -3.71 -16.30
CA GLN A 144 14.89 -4.62 -16.97
C GLN A 144 15.91 -5.20 -15.99
N GLU A 145 16.40 -4.42 -15.03
CA GLU A 145 17.34 -4.88 -14.00
C GLU A 145 16.71 -5.99 -13.14
N ILE A 146 15.45 -5.83 -12.70
CA ILE A 146 14.74 -6.88 -11.97
C ILE A 146 14.63 -8.15 -12.81
N MET A 147 14.30 -8.04 -14.10
CA MET A 147 14.10 -9.22 -14.96
C MET A 147 15.36 -10.08 -15.15
N VAL A 148 16.55 -9.49 -15.02
CA VAL A 148 17.83 -10.21 -15.14
C VAL A 148 18.40 -10.68 -13.81
N SER A 149 17.72 -10.38 -12.69
CA SER A 149 18.11 -10.84 -11.36
C SER A 149 17.94 -12.35 -11.19
N GLU A 150 18.77 -12.94 -10.32
CA GLU A 150 18.65 -14.37 -9.98
C GLU A 150 17.28 -14.68 -9.37
N ASP A 151 16.79 -13.81 -8.49
CA ASP A 151 15.48 -13.97 -7.82
C ASP A 151 14.31 -14.04 -8.81
N TRP A 152 14.35 -13.26 -9.90
CA TRP A 152 13.32 -13.29 -10.95
C TRP A 152 13.32 -14.63 -11.70
N VAL A 153 14.51 -15.12 -12.04
CA VAL A 153 14.68 -16.40 -12.75
C VAL A 153 14.27 -17.56 -11.85
N GLU A 154 14.69 -17.57 -10.58
CA GLU A 154 14.30 -18.59 -9.60
C GLU A 154 12.80 -18.60 -9.33
N ALA A 155 12.16 -17.43 -9.30
CA ALA A 155 10.72 -17.31 -9.16
C ALA A 155 9.94 -17.77 -10.42
N GLY A 156 10.62 -18.03 -11.54
CA GLY A 156 9.99 -18.46 -12.80
C GLY A 156 9.07 -17.40 -13.41
N LEU A 157 9.36 -16.12 -13.17
CA LEU A 157 8.54 -15.00 -13.61
C LEU A 157 8.75 -14.69 -15.10
N SER A 158 7.74 -14.08 -15.70
CA SER A 158 7.77 -13.60 -17.09
C SER A 158 7.19 -12.19 -17.17
N VAL A 159 7.38 -11.52 -18.30
CA VAL A 159 6.86 -10.15 -18.56
C VAL A 159 5.33 -10.07 -18.42
N ASP A 160 4.63 -11.20 -18.60
CA ASP A 160 3.19 -11.32 -18.43
C ASP A 160 2.78 -11.65 -16.98
N CYS A 161 3.64 -11.39 -15.99
CA CYS A 161 3.29 -11.60 -14.60
C CYS A 161 2.07 -10.75 -14.19
N LEU A 162 1.29 -11.31 -13.27
CA LEU A 162 0.09 -10.67 -12.70
C LEU A 162 0.34 -10.40 -11.22
N ASP A 163 -0.39 -9.45 -10.67
CA ASP A 163 -0.45 -9.22 -9.22
C ASP A 163 -1.92 -9.22 -8.81
N GLU A 164 -2.44 -10.39 -8.44
CA GLU A 164 -3.86 -10.60 -8.11
C GLU A 164 -4.35 -9.75 -6.94
N ARG A 165 -3.42 -9.23 -6.12
CA ARG A 165 -3.69 -8.36 -4.96
C ARG A 165 -3.67 -6.87 -5.32
N GLU A 166 -3.30 -6.51 -6.55
CA GLU A 166 -3.26 -5.11 -6.97
C GLU A 166 -4.65 -4.47 -6.91
N GLU A 167 -4.73 -3.29 -6.27
CA GLU A 167 -5.97 -2.53 -6.15
C GLU A 167 -6.44 -1.97 -7.49
N GLY A 168 -7.72 -1.57 -7.56
CA GLY A 168 -8.28 -0.94 -8.76
C GLY A 168 -8.74 -1.91 -9.87
N GLY A 169 -8.72 -3.22 -9.60
CA GLY A 169 -9.21 -4.24 -10.53
C GLY A 169 -8.26 -4.52 -11.70
N THR A 170 -7.03 -3.98 -11.63
CA THR A 170 -5.98 -4.19 -12.63
C THR A 170 -5.14 -5.43 -12.34
N GLY A 171 -5.32 -6.09 -11.19
CA GLY A 171 -4.51 -7.24 -10.80
C GLY A 171 -4.60 -8.45 -11.75
N GLY A 172 -5.69 -8.56 -12.51
CA GLY A 172 -5.85 -9.57 -13.56
C GLY A 172 -5.31 -9.17 -14.93
N LEU A 173 -4.74 -7.96 -15.07
CA LEU A 173 -4.23 -7.42 -16.33
C LEU A 173 -2.71 -7.47 -16.36
N THR A 174 -2.14 -7.79 -17.52
CA THR A 174 -0.69 -7.71 -17.71
C THR A 174 -0.24 -6.26 -17.80
N SER A 175 1.05 -6.02 -17.54
CA SER A 175 1.68 -4.71 -17.77
C SER A 175 1.44 -4.17 -19.19
N LEU A 176 1.40 -5.05 -20.19
CA LEU A 176 1.14 -4.66 -21.58
C LEU A 176 -0.30 -4.13 -21.76
N ALA A 177 -1.30 -4.83 -21.19
CA ALA A 177 -2.68 -4.38 -21.25
C ALA A 177 -2.87 -3.00 -20.59
N LEU A 178 -2.17 -2.76 -19.48
CA LEU A 178 -2.18 -1.46 -18.79
C LEU A 178 -1.51 -0.35 -19.62
N ALA A 179 -0.35 -0.61 -20.20
CA ALA A 179 0.35 0.35 -21.06
C ALA A 179 -0.51 0.74 -22.28
N LEU A 180 -1.12 -0.24 -22.94
CA LEU A 180 -2.03 0.00 -24.06
C LEU A 180 -3.28 0.81 -23.65
N GLY A 181 -3.88 0.48 -22.50
CA GLY A 181 -5.03 1.23 -21.96
C GLY A 181 -4.71 2.69 -21.66
N ARG A 182 -3.45 3.01 -21.34
CA ARG A 182 -2.95 4.38 -21.12
C ARG A 182 -2.49 5.08 -22.41
N GLY A 183 -2.38 4.36 -23.53
CA GLY A 183 -1.80 4.88 -24.77
C GLY A 183 -0.29 5.05 -24.73
N ASP A 184 0.40 4.35 -23.83
CA ASP A 184 1.85 4.40 -23.69
C ASP A 184 2.53 3.43 -24.67
N GLU A 185 2.78 3.94 -25.88
CA GLU A 185 3.37 3.15 -26.97
C GLU A 185 4.81 2.72 -26.69
N GLU A 186 5.59 3.51 -25.95
CA GLU A 186 6.99 3.22 -25.68
C GLU A 186 7.10 2.02 -24.74
N THR A 187 6.38 2.07 -23.62
CA THR A 187 6.29 0.96 -22.67
C THR A 187 5.71 -0.28 -23.33
N ALA A 188 4.65 -0.14 -24.13
CA ALA A 188 4.08 -1.28 -24.85
C ALA A 188 5.08 -1.94 -25.82
N ARG A 189 5.86 -1.14 -26.57
CA ARG A 189 6.91 -1.65 -27.46
C ARG A 189 8.01 -2.37 -26.68
N ALA A 190 8.46 -1.81 -25.56
CA ALA A 190 9.47 -2.43 -24.72
C ALA A 190 9.01 -3.80 -24.22
N LEU A 191 7.80 -3.88 -23.65
CA LEU A 191 7.21 -5.12 -23.15
C LEU A 191 7.07 -6.19 -24.24
N ILE A 192 6.66 -5.81 -25.46
CA ILE A 192 6.60 -6.73 -26.61
C ILE A 192 8.00 -7.23 -26.97
N SER A 193 9.01 -6.35 -26.98
CA SER A 193 10.39 -6.74 -27.27
C SER A 193 10.97 -7.70 -26.24
N TRP A 194 10.48 -7.62 -25.00
CA TRP A 194 10.83 -8.50 -23.89
C TRP A 194 10.03 -9.81 -23.87
N GLY A 195 9.08 -9.99 -24.80
CA GLY A 195 8.34 -11.25 -24.98
C GLY A 195 6.95 -11.27 -24.37
N ALA A 196 6.34 -10.12 -24.08
CA ALA A 196 4.94 -10.05 -23.65
C ALA A 196 4.01 -10.65 -24.72
N ARG A 197 3.03 -11.45 -24.28
CA ARG A 197 2.04 -12.05 -25.19
C ARG A 197 1.10 -10.99 -25.73
N THR A 198 0.91 -10.98 -27.04
CA THR A 198 -0.03 -10.08 -27.74
C THR A 198 -1.38 -10.75 -28.04
N GLU A 199 -1.51 -12.05 -27.78
CA GLU A 199 -2.73 -12.82 -28.02
C GLU A 199 -3.85 -12.35 -27.08
N GLY A 200 -4.99 -11.95 -27.66
CA GLY A 200 -6.16 -11.44 -26.91
C GLY A 200 -6.28 -9.91 -26.83
N LEU A 201 -5.32 -9.14 -27.36
CA LEU A 201 -5.36 -7.67 -27.41
C LEU A 201 -5.94 -7.09 -28.71
N ALA A 202 -6.19 -7.92 -29.71
CA ALA A 202 -6.86 -7.55 -30.96
C ALA A 202 -8.35 -7.94 -30.89
N GLY A 203 -9.19 -7.01 -30.42
CA GLY A 203 -10.65 -7.07 -30.45
C GLY A 203 -11.22 -5.76 -30.94
#